data_AF-A0A954M2C2-F1
#
_entry.id   AF-A0A954M2C2-F1
#
_cell.length_a   1.000
_cell.length_b   1.000
_cell.length_c   1.000
_cell.angle_alpha   90.00
_cell.angle_beta   90.00
_cell.angle_gamma   90.00
#
_symmetry.space_group_name_H-M   'P 1'
#
loop_
_entity.id
_entity.type
_entity.pdbx_description
1 polymer ?
#
loop_
_entity_poly.entity_id
_entity_poly.type
_entity_poly.pdbx_seq_one_letter_code
_entity_poly.pdbx_strand_id
1 'polypeptide(L)'
;MRLRERGLNVRDDGDSRMQVYRPTCVHGNCREDYEANLITVVGEEYGNDVIEVLDAPISFLQRSTSGNDEGWTFRVWDYCPGPGPGDFEQHYGTLTDAVNGVLEYYFGNPDWMCAEYNQYRRRR
;
A
#
# COMPACT_ATOMS: atom_id res chain seq x y z
N MET A 1 -12.38 1.36 12.66
CA MET A 1 -11.90 1.55 11.26
C MET A 1 -11.11 0.31 10.89
N ARG A 2 -11.69 -0.51 10.00
CA ARG A 2 -11.35 -1.93 9.77
C ARG A 2 -9.89 -2.23 9.38
N LEU A 3 -9.17 -1.25 8.81
CA LEU A 3 -7.74 -1.36 8.49
C LEU A 3 -6.87 -1.42 9.75
N ARG A 4 -7.04 -0.46 10.68
CA ARG A 4 -6.30 -0.41 11.94
C ARG A 4 -6.61 -1.61 12.85
N GLU A 5 -7.85 -2.09 12.81
CA GLU A 5 -8.28 -3.30 13.52
C GLU A 5 -7.54 -4.56 13.05
N ARG A 6 -7.00 -4.55 11.83
CA ARG A 6 -6.17 -5.62 11.26
C ARG A 6 -4.67 -5.38 11.47
N GLY A 7 -4.30 -4.38 12.26
CA GLY A 7 -2.91 -4.02 12.56
C GLY A 7 -2.23 -3.14 11.51
N LEU A 8 -2.94 -2.72 10.45
CA LEU A 8 -2.35 -1.81 9.47
C LEU A 8 -2.20 -0.40 10.06
N ASN A 9 -1.07 0.22 9.78
CA ASN A 9 -0.88 1.63 10.06
C ASN A 9 -1.49 2.44 8.92
N VAL A 10 -2.27 3.45 9.30
CA VAL A 10 -2.93 4.37 8.37
C VAL A 10 -2.48 5.78 8.73
N ARG A 11 -1.98 6.53 7.75
CA ARG A 11 -1.64 7.94 7.89
C ARG A 11 -2.50 8.73 6.92
N ASP A 12 -3.32 9.62 7.46
CA ASP A 12 -4.11 10.56 6.67
C ASP A 12 -3.28 11.83 6.50
N ASP A 13 -3.11 12.29 5.27
CA ASP A 13 -2.39 13.55 4.98
C ASP A 13 -3.32 14.78 5.00
N GLY A 14 -4.62 14.59 5.24
CA GLY A 14 -5.63 15.66 5.29
C GLY A 14 -6.17 16.07 3.91
N ASP A 15 -5.51 15.67 2.82
CA ASP A 15 -5.82 16.05 1.44
C ASP A 15 -6.57 14.96 0.66
N SER A 16 -7.36 14.15 1.37
CA SER A 16 -8.14 13.03 0.82
C SER A 16 -7.30 11.82 0.41
N ARG A 17 -6.06 11.71 0.88
CA ARG A 17 -5.20 10.55 0.67
C ARG A 17 -4.78 9.95 2.00
N MET A 18 -4.93 8.63 2.07
CA MET A 18 -4.45 7.81 3.16
C MET A 18 -3.29 6.97 2.67
N GLN A 19 -2.14 7.08 3.33
CA GLN A 19 -1.06 6.13 3.22
C GLN A 19 -1.37 4.94 4.14
N VAL A 20 -1.25 3.72 3.61
CA VAL A 20 -1.50 2.48 4.35
C VAL A 20 -0.33 1.54 4.15
N TYR A 21 0.18 0.99 5.24
CA TYR A 21 1.26 0.01 5.22
C TYR A 21 1.09 -1.03 6.33
N ARG A 22 1.70 -2.21 6.13
CA ARG A 22 1.73 -3.31 7.10
C ARG A 22 3.06 -3.30 7.84
N PRO A 23 3.09 -3.11 9.17
CA PRO A 23 4.29 -3.29 9.96
C PRO A 23 4.78 -4.74 9.92
N THR A 24 6.09 -4.96 10.04
CA THR A 24 6.70 -6.31 10.05
C THR A 24 6.22 -7.19 11.21
N CYS A 25 5.72 -6.59 12.30
CA CYS A 25 5.14 -7.32 13.43
C CYS A 25 3.72 -7.85 13.17
N VAL A 26 3.09 -7.46 12.06
CA VAL A 26 1.73 -7.89 11.67
C VAL A 26 1.83 -8.92 10.56
N HIS A 27 1.32 -10.13 10.78
CA HIS A 27 1.36 -11.20 9.78
C HIS A 27 0.50 -10.90 8.55
N GLY A 28 1.03 -11.14 7.35
CA GLY A 28 0.34 -10.96 6.07
C GLY A 28 1.27 -11.23 4.88
N ASN A 29 0.82 -10.84 3.69
CA ASN A 29 1.59 -10.90 2.47
C ASN A 29 2.85 -10.02 2.58
N CYS A 30 3.96 -10.51 2.06
CA CYS A 30 5.24 -9.83 1.95
C CYS A 30 5.78 -10.01 0.53
N ARG A 31 6.72 -9.15 0.10
CA ARG A 31 7.38 -9.26 -1.20
C ARG A 31 8.87 -9.49 -0.95
N GLU A 32 9.39 -10.62 -1.45
CA GLU A 32 10.75 -11.11 -1.14
C GLU A 32 11.87 -10.13 -1.51
N ASP A 33 11.65 -9.24 -2.46
CA ASP A 33 12.64 -8.25 -2.89
C ASP A 33 12.74 -7.02 -1.97
N TYR A 34 11.90 -6.94 -0.93
CA TYR A 34 12.15 -6.06 0.22
C TYR A 34 13.08 -6.71 1.26
N GLU A 35 13.88 -7.70 0.87
CA GLU A 35 14.95 -8.29 1.70
C GLU A 35 15.93 -7.24 2.29
N ALA A 36 15.91 -5.99 1.82
CA ALA A 36 16.69 -4.88 2.36
C ALA A 36 15.90 -3.83 3.17
N ASN A 37 14.65 -4.13 3.56
CA ASN A 37 13.76 -3.26 4.34
C ASN A 37 13.43 -1.95 3.61
N LEU A 38 12.18 -1.75 3.16
CA LEU A 38 11.77 -0.40 2.79
C LEU A 38 11.86 0.45 4.05
N ILE A 39 12.91 1.26 4.13
CA ILE A 39 13.12 2.27 5.15
C ILE A 39 12.25 3.44 4.75
N THR A 40 11.12 3.60 5.43
CA THR A 40 10.24 4.74 5.22
C THR A 40 10.12 5.55 6.49
N VAL A 41 10.01 6.86 6.33
CA VAL A 41 9.59 7.74 7.41
C VAL A 41 8.08 7.55 7.58
N VAL A 42 7.67 7.00 8.71
CA VAL A 42 6.26 6.74 9.03
C VAL A 42 5.61 7.85 9.85
N GLY A 43 6.41 8.77 10.39
CA GLY A 43 5.95 9.88 11.21
C GLY A 43 7.09 10.72 11.74
N GLU A 44 6.76 11.66 12.60
CA GLU A 44 7.70 12.51 13.32
C GLU A 44 7.38 12.42 14.82
N GLU A 45 8.38 12.12 15.65
CA GLU A 45 8.25 12.05 17.10
C GLU A 45 9.34 12.92 17.73
N TYR A 46 8.91 13.92 18.52
CA TYR A 46 9.80 14.90 19.16
C TYR A 46 10.77 15.60 18.19
N GLY A 47 10.34 15.88 16.96
CA GLY A 47 11.19 16.52 15.96
C GLY A 47 12.10 15.57 15.18
N ASN A 48 11.96 14.26 15.36
CA ASN A 48 12.76 13.25 14.66
C ASN A 48 11.90 12.36 13.78
N ASP A 49 12.41 12.01 12.61
CA ASP A 49 11.78 11.04 11.73
C ASP A 49 11.72 9.67 12.41
N VAL A 50 10.51 9.14 12.52
CA VAL A 50 10.29 7.75 12.92
C VAL A 50 10.44 6.90 11.67
N ILE A 51 11.46 6.05 11.67
CA ILE A 51 11.79 5.17 10.56
C ILE A 51 11.28 3.76 10.87
N GLU A 52 10.49 3.21 9.95
CA GLU A 52 10.13 1.79 10.00
C GLU A 52 10.74 1.03 8.82
N VAL A 53 11.07 -0.22 9.13
CA VAL A 53 11.50 -1.26 8.22
C VAL A 53 10.27 -2.05 7.80
N LEU A 54 9.95 -2.04 6.50
CA LEU A 54 8.81 -2.77 5.94
C LEU A 54 9.25 -3.92 5.02
N ASP A 55 8.49 -5.00 5.05
CA ASP A 55 8.62 -6.21 4.21
C ASP A 55 7.48 -6.32 3.18
N ALA A 56 6.67 -5.27 3.06
CA ALA A 56 5.60 -5.13 2.08
C ALA A 56 5.57 -3.69 1.52
N PRO A 57 5.10 -3.49 0.28
CA PRO A 57 4.95 -2.17 -0.32
C PRO A 57 4.09 -1.23 0.50
N ILE A 58 4.32 0.08 0.36
CA ILE A 58 3.38 1.09 0.84
C ILE A 58 2.28 1.26 -0.19
N SER A 59 1.05 1.35 0.28
CA SER A 59 -0.10 1.63 -0.57
C SER A 59 -0.75 2.95 -0.24
N PHE A 60 -1.54 3.46 -1.17
CA PHE A 60 -2.30 4.68 -1.00
C PHE A 60 -3.77 4.45 -1.35
N LEU A 61 -4.64 4.99 -0.50
CA LEU A 61 -6.07 5.08 -0.73
C LEU A 61 -6.44 6.55 -0.88
N GLN A 62 -6.92 6.94 -2.05
CA GLN A 62 -7.22 8.34 -2.35
C GLN A 62 -8.67 8.47 -2.78
N ARG A 63 -9.39 9.44 -2.22
CA ARG A 63 -10.73 9.79 -2.72
C ARG A 63 -10.56 10.60 -4.01
N SER A 64 -11.21 10.15 -5.08
CA SER A 64 -11.35 10.97 -6.29
C SER A 64 -12.51 11.95 -6.08
N THR A 65 -12.23 13.24 -6.24
CA THR A 65 -13.22 14.33 -6.17
C THR A 65 -13.29 15.15 -7.46
N SER A 66 -12.55 14.76 -8.50
CA SER A 66 -12.52 15.45 -9.78
C SER A 66 -13.48 14.81 -10.79
N GLY A 67 -14.45 15.58 -11.29
CA GLY A 67 -15.33 15.19 -12.39
C GLY A 67 -16.55 14.36 -11.97
N ASN A 68 -17.05 13.51 -12.87
CA ASN A 68 -18.16 12.57 -12.62
C ASN A 68 -17.71 11.27 -11.92
N ASP A 69 -16.40 11.12 -11.65
CA ASP A 69 -15.84 9.93 -11.02
C ASP A 69 -15.71 10.15 -9.51
N GLU A 70 -16.86 10.13 -8.83
CA GLU A 70 -16.92 9.98 -7.38
C GLU A 70 -16.50 8.55 -7.03
N GLY A 71 -15.42 8.40 -6.25
CA GLY A 71 -14.93 7.08 -5.90
C GLY A 71 -13.64 7.10 -5.09
N TRP A 72 -13.04 5.92 -4.98
CA TRP A 72 -11.83 5.66 -4.24
C TRP A 72 -10.83 4.91 -5.10
N THR A 73 -9.62 5.44 -5.16
CA THR A 73 -8.49 4.83 -5.86
C THR A 73 -7.57 4.18 -4.84
N PHE A 74 -7.35 2.89 -4.99
CA PHE A 74 -6.31 2.14 -4.29
C PHE A 74 -5.13 1.95 -5.23
N ARG A 75 -3.93 2.35 -4.82
CA ARG A 75 -2.72 2.22 -5.64
C ARG A 75 -1.50 1.81 -4.84
N VAL A 76 -0.58 1.13 -5.51
CA VAL A 76 0.80 0.89 -5.09
C VAL A 76 1.69 1.46 -6.17
N TRP A 77 2.64 2.32 -5.77
CA TRP A 77 3.50 3.06 -6.70
C TRP A 77 4.90 3.16 -6.09
N ASP A 78 5.59 2.04 -6.07
CA ASP A 78 6.89 1.88 -5.41
C ASP A 78 8.07 1.98 -6.41
N TYR A 79 7.81 2.00 -7.72
CA TYR A 79 8.87 2.15 -8.73
C TYR A 79 8.99 3.60 -9.25
N CYS A 80 10.22 4.10 -9.35
CA CYS A 80 10.52 5.43 -9.91
C CYS A 80 11.68 5.37 -10.93
N PRO A 81 11.50 5.83 -12.18
CA PRO A 81 10.26 6.38 -12.76
C PRO A 81 9.21 5.28 -13.01
N GLY A 82 7.98 5.49 -12.56
CA GLY A 82 6.89 4.50 -12.68
C GLY A 82 6.00 4.69 -13.93
N PRO A 83 5.14 3.70 -14.24
CA PRO A 83 4.93 2.47 -13.48
C PRO A 83 6.03 1.43 -13.75
N GLY A 84 6.47 0.73 -12.71
CA GLY A 84 7.35 -0.43 -12.78
C GLY A 84 6.68 -1.71 -12.33
N PRO A 85 7.45 -2.82 -12.24
CA PRO A 85 6.90 -4.12 -11.87
C PRO A 85 6.25 -4.12 -10.49
N GLY A 86 4.97 -4.46 -10.41
CA GLY A 86 4.21 -4.49 -9.16
C GLY A 86 3.58 -3.15 -8.76
N ASP A 87 3.77 -2.09 -9.55
CA ASP A 87 2.93 -0.89 -9.45
C ASP A 87 1.56 -1.17 -10.05
N PHE A 88 0.50 -0.77 -9.37
CA PHE A 88 -0.86 -0.88 -9.92
C PHE A 88 -1.78 0.17 -9.32
N GLU A 89 -2.92 0.36 -9.99
CA GLU A 89 -3.99 1.23 -9.56
C GLU A 89 -5.34 0.55 -9.81
N GLN A 90 -6.26 0.67 -8.85
CA GLN A 90 -7.60 0.11 -8.93
C GLN A 90 -8.63 1.09 -8.37
N HIS A 91 -9.74 1.25 -9.09
CA HIS A 91 -10.82 2.15 -8.72
C HIS A 91 -12.02 1.40 -8.14
N TYR A 92 -12.62 2.00 -7.12
CA TYR A 92 -13.76 1.49 -6.38
C TYR A 92 -14.83 2.57 -6.25
N GLY A 93 -16.11 2.18 -6.35
CA GLY A 93 -17.21 3.12 -6.17
C GLY A 93 -17.42 3.54 -4.70
N THR A 94 -16.97 2.72 -3.74
CA THR A 94 -17.18 2.96 -2.31
C THR A 94 -15.90 2.84 -1.50
N LEU A 95 -15.84 3.54 -0.35
CA LEU A 95 -14.73 3.40 0.60
C LEU A 95 -14.64 1.97 1.13
N THR A 96 -15.77 1.32 1.35
CA THR A 96 -15.82 -0.04 1.88
C THR A 96 -15.15 -1.03 0.93
N ASP A 97 -15.42 -0.93 -0.37
CA ASP A 97 -14.80 -1.81 -1.37
C ASP A 97 -13.30 -1.53 -1.51
N ALA A 98 -12.92 -0.25 -1.48
CA ALA A 98 -11.52 0.14 -1.51
C ALA A 98 -10.74 -0.39 -0.29
N VAL A 99 -11.33 -0.31 0.92
CA VAL A 99 -10.79 -0.91 2.14
C VAL A 99 -10.69 -2.43 2.02
N ASN A 100 -11.69 -3.10 1.43
CA ASN A 100 -11.61 -4.54 1.18
C ASN A 100 -10.47 -4.88 0.21
N GLY A 101 -10.27 -4.10 -0.84
CA GLY A 101 -9.15 -4.26 -1.77
C GLY A 101 -7.79 -4.16 -1.10
N VAL A 102 -7.62 -3.17 -0.21
CA VAL A 102 -6.40 -3.02 0.61
C VAL A 102 -6.20 -4.24 1.51
N LEU A 103 -7.26 -4.75 2.16
CA LEU A 103 -7.16 -5.93 3.03
C LEU A 103 -6.82 -7.20 2.24
N GLU A 104 -7.42 -7.39 1.07
CA GLU A 104 -7.12 -8.52 0.17
C GLU A 104 -5.65 -8.46 -0.29
N TYR A 105 -5.16 -7.26 -0.60
CA TYR A 105 -3.76 -7.06 -0.98
C TYR A 105 -2.78 -7.48 0.13
N TYR A 106 -2.99 -7.03 1.38
CA TYR A 106 -2.08 -7.33 2.49
C TYR A 106 -2.30 -8.68 3.16
N PHE A 107 -3.47 -9.30 3.06
CA PHE A 107 -3.82 -10.49 3.86
C PHE A 107 -4.53 -11.60 3.07
N GLY A 108 -4.94 -11.33 1.83
CA GLY A 108 -5.63 -12.27 0.96
C GLY A 108 -4.66 -13.05 0.07
N ASN A 109 -5.00 -13.24 -1.20
CA ASN A 109 -4.15 -13.99 -2.12
C ASN A 109 -2.77 -13.30 -2.33
N PRO A 110 -1.63 -13.93 -1.97
CA PRO A 110 -0.29 -13.35 -2.15
C PRO A 110 0.06 -13.03 -3.61
N ASP A 111 -0.60 -13.65 -4.58
CA ASP A 111 -0.41 -13.31 -6.00
C ASP A 111 -0.76 -11.85 -6.28
N TRP A 112 -1.64 -11.21 -5.51
CA TRP A 112 -1.96 -9.78 -5.71
C TRP A 112 -0.75 -8.87 -5.47
N MET A 113 0.10 -9.23 -4.51
CA MET A 113 1.32 -8.48 -4.20
C MET A 113 2.51 -8.92 -5.06
N CYS A 114 2.52 -10.20 -5.46
CA CYS A 114 3.71 -10.82 -6.03
C CYS A 114 3.60 -11.17 -7.52
N ALA A 115 2.42 -11.19 -8.15
CA ALA A 115 2.25 -11.77 -9.49
C ALA A 115 3.02 -11.01 -10.59
N GLU A 116 2.82 -9.70 -10.73
CA GLU A 116 3.52 -8.92 -11.76
C GLU A 116 5.03 -8.87 -11.49
N TYR A 117 5.41 -8.77 -10.22
CA TYR A 117 6.80 -8.80 -9.80
C TYR A 117 7.50 -10.14 -10.12
N ASN A 118 6.85 -11.26 -9.81
CA ASN A 118 7.36 -12.60 -10.09
C ASN A 118 7.47 -12.86 -11.60
N GLN A 119 6.52 -12.37 -12.39
CA GLN A 119 6.62 -12.42 -13.85
C GLN A 119 7.82 -11.62 -14.37
N TYR A 120 8.10 -10.46 -13.78
CA TYR A 120 9.26 -9.66 -14.13
C TYR A 120 10.58 -10.36 -13.79
N ARG A 121 10.71 -10.91 -12.57
CA ARG A 121 11.92 -11.67 -12.16
C ARG A 121 12.22 -12.85 -13.08
N ARG A 122 11.20 -13.58 -13.54
CA ARG A 122 11.37 -14.74 -14.43
C ARG A 122 11.87 -14.38 -15.84
N ARG A 123 11.82 -13.11 -16.23
CA ARG A 123 12.24 -12.63 -17.56
C ARG A 123 13.67 -12.06 -17.59
N ARG A 124 14.35 -11.98 -16.44
CA ARG A 124 15.76 -11.57 -16.32
C ARG A 124 16.66 -12.79 -16.13
#